data_AF-A0A4S8P311-F1
#
_entry.id   AF-A0A4S8P311-F1
#
_cell.length_a   1.000
_cell.length_b   1.000
_cell.length_c   1.000
_cell.angle_alpha   90.00
_cell.angle_beta   90.00
_cell.angle_gamma   90.00
#
_symmetry.space_group_name_H-M   'P 1'
#
loop_
_entity.id
_entity.type
_entity.pdbx_description
1 polymer ?
#
loop_
_entity_poly.entity_id
_entity_poly.type
_entity_poly.pdbx_seq_one_letter_code
_entity_poly.pdbx_strand_id
1 'polypeptide(L)'
;MTMSKFFEESGPEFAVAMRGYDRNQVEEFTTRLYQNIKAHEQHRDEAARALDAAEQQLRRAEERIGALERRVADRATQIAEAEQPTLAGLGARVEKILRAAEQDAGVQRADAKRQAAVMLGEARAEAEAMMRSAHTEAAEITATTEQDVTEIRARALNETTELRENARRNHDLAVADAHRESQTAQGQSRSEAEKSRSQAQREIAVQRATAEREVTELKALAAREADEQRGAAQRLLTEAAEHRKRRTQELVLAEADRRERAQKEEADRHQQAIATAQRIVSEAEDRLALAEERSRSAENRALERREEADQHAKDAVHRAVEQSKAVKSESEKEADRVRRSAQERAAERVQPLAEEVAALTRQRDSAGSNLTDLRRQLGLMAGDDEGGPVEWPALGASAPKSAPIVINKQREGSDLDRTQQLPVIR
;
A
#
# COMPACT_ATOMS: atom_id res chain seq x y z
N MET A 1 -47.23 118.78 -160.86
CA MET A 1 -48.21 119.23 -161.88
C MET A 1 -49.59 119.29 -161.24
N THR A 2 -50.41 120.27 -161.61
CA THR A 2 -51.87 120.35 -161.33
C THR A 2 -52.33 119.89 -159.93
N MET A 3 -52.08 120.72 -158.92
CA MET A 3 -53.16 121.00 -157.97
C MET A 3 -54.22 121.82 -158.72
N SER A 4 -55.47 121.37 -158.71
CA SER A 4 -56.68 122.20 -158.73
C SER A 4 -57.89 121.31 -159.01
N LYS A 5 -58.56 120.85 -157.95
CA LYS A 5 -60.00 120.62 -158.02
C LYS A 5 -60.65 120.82 -156.65
N PHE A 6 -61.24 122.00 -156.51
CA PHE A 6 -62.36 122.33 -155.64
C PHE A 6 -62.32 121.78 -154.20
N PHE A 7 -61.96 122.67 -153.27
CA PHE A 7 -62.79 122.82 -152.08
C PHE A 7 -64.24 123.04 -152.56
N GLU A 8 -65.14 122.11 -152.27
CA GLU A 8 -66.56 122.41 -152.26
C GLU A 8 -66.86 123.12 -150.94
N GLU A 9 -67.15 124.42 -151.00
CA GLU A 9 -67.63 125.21 -149.85
C GLU A 9 -69.08 124.83 -149.51
N SER A 10 -69.29 123.56 -149.16
CA SER A 10 -70.49 123.05 -148.51
C SER A 10 -70.55 123.60 -147.08
N GLY A 11 -70.84 124.89 -146.97
CA GLY A 11 -71.04 125.58 -145.70
C GLY A 11 -72.13 124.86 -144.91
N PRO A 12 -71.89 124.46 -143.64
CA PRO A 12 -72.80 123.60 -142.90
C PRO A 12 -74.16 124.30 -142.68
N GLU A 13 -75.21 123.72 -143.28
CA GLU A 13 -76.58 124.24 -143.20
C GLU A 13 -77.21 123.87 -141.84
N PHE A 14 -76.82 124.61 -140.80
CA PHE A 14 -77.30 124.41 -139.44
C PHE A 14 -78.79 124.77 -139.31
N ALA A 15 -79.59 123.88 -138.73
CA ALA A 15 -81.01 124.11 -138.50
C ALA A 15 -81.23 125.29 -137.52
N VAL A 16 -82.20 126.16 -137.79
CA VAL A 16 -82.49 127.34 -136.96
C VAL A 16 -83.68 127.06 -136.04
N ALA A 17 -83.41 126.93 -134.75
CA ALA A 17 -84.43 126.92 -133.70
C ALA A 17 -84.89 128.36 -133.36
N MET A 18 -85.99 128.48 -132.60
CA MET A 18 -86.66 129.73 -132.22
C MET A 18 -85.79 130.80 -131.51
N ARG A 19 -84.50 130.55 -131.27
CA ARG A 19 -83.53 131.55 -130.77
C ARG A 19 -82.06 131.31 -131.19
N GLY A 20 -81.80 130.56 -132.27
CA GLY A 20 -80.43 130.32 -132.77
C GLY A 20 -80.25 129.00 -133.51
N TYR A 21 -79.03 128.72 -133.97
CA TYR A 21 -78.67 127.45 -134.62
C TYR A 21 -78.74 126.25 -133.65
N ASP A 22 -78.97 125.05 -134.19
CA ASP A 22 -78.91 123.80 -133.43
C ASP A 22 -77.48 123.55 -132.93
N ARG A 23 -77.34 123.64 -131.60
CA ARG A 23 -76.09 123.46 -130.87
C ARG A 23 -75.44 122.10 -131.15
N ASN A 24 -76.22 121.03 -131.30
CA ASN A 24 -75.69 119.68 -131.47
C ASN A 24 -74.94 119.55 -132.81
N GLN A 25 -75.49 120.13 -133.88
CA GLN A 25 -74.87 120.12 -135.21
C GLN A 25 -73.56 120.94 -135.24
N VAL A 26 -73.52 122.07 -134.54
CA VAL A 26 -72.31 122.91 -134.39
C VAL A 26 -71.23 122.20 -133.57
N GLU A 27 -71.63 121.50 -132.50
CA GLU A 27 -70.74 120.77 -131.59
C GLU A 27 -70.13 119.52 -132.28
N GLU A 28 -70.91 118.81 -133.12
CA GLU A 28 -70.39 117.73 -133.98
C GLU A 28 -69.43 118.27 -135.05
N PHE A 29 -69.80 119.35 -135.75
CA PHE A 29 -68.95 119.95 -136.79
C PHE A 29 -67.61 120.45 -136.23
N THR A 30 -67.64 121.11 -135.06
CA THR A 30 -66.45 121.60 -134.37
C THR A 30 -65.55 120.44 -133.91
N THR A 31 -66.16 119.34 -133.43
CA THR A 31 -65.44 118.11 -133.09
C THR A 31 -64.74 117.51 -134.32
N ARG A 32 -65.42 117.44 -135.47
CA ARG A 32 -64.85 116.95 -136.74
C ARG A 32 -63.73 117.85 -137.25
N LEU A 33 -63.88 119.17 -137.13
CA LEU A 33 -62.84 120.13 -137.51
C LEU A 33 -61.57 119.98 -136.64
N TYR A 34 -61.74 119.83 -135.33
CA TYR A 34 -60.64 119.60 -134.39
C TYR A 34 -59.91 118.27 -134.67
N GLN A 35 -60.63 117.21 -135.02
CA GLN A 35 -60.04 115.94 -135.45
C GLN A 35 -59.21 116.08 -136.74
N ASN A 36 -59.72 116.81 -137.75
CA ASN A 36 -58.98 117.06 -138.99
C ASN A 36 -57.70 117.89 -138.77
N ILE A 37 -57.76 118.94 -137.95
CA ILE A 37 -56.57 119.75 -137.60
C ILE A 37 -55.51 118.86 -136.95
N LYS A 38 -55.90 118.05 -135.96
CA LYS A 38 -54.99 117.13 -135.25
C LYS A 38 -54.38 116.07 -136.17
N ALA A 39 -55.12 115.56 -137.16
CA ALA A 39 -54.60 114.63 -138.16
C ALA A 39 -53.56 115.29 -139.08
N HIS A 40 -53.78 116.55 -139.51
CA HIS A 40 -52.80 117.30 -140.30
C HIS A 40 -51.53 117.65 -139.51
N GLU A 41 -51.64 117.96 -138.20
CA GLU A 41 -50.49 118.12 -137.32
C GLU A 41 -49.68 116.82 -137.22
N GLN A 42 -50.33 115.68 -137.01
CA GLN A 42 -49.68 114.37 -136.94
C GLN A 42 -48.90 114.04 -138.23
N HIS A 43 -49.52 114.20 -139.41
CA HIS A 43 -48.83 113.95 -140.67
C HIS A 43 -47.66 114.90 -140.96
N ARG A 44 -47.72 116.16 -140.49
CA ARG A 44 -46.60 117.09 -140.60
C ARG A 44 -45.42 116.64 -139.73
N ASP A 45 -45.70 116.21 -138.51
CA ASP A 45 -44.68 115.76 -137.56
C ASP A 45 -44.08 114.39 -137.96
N GLU A 46 -44.86 113.52 -138.61
CA GLU A 46 -44.38 112.30 -139.28
C GLU A 46 -43.41 112.63 -140.43
N ALA A 47 -43.78 113.57 -141.31
CA ALA A 47 -42.96 114.00 -142.43
C ALA A 47 -41.63 114.65 -141.98
N ALA A 48 -41.65 115.44 -140.90
CA ALA A 48 -40.44 116.02 -140.31
C ALA A 48 -39.45 114.93 -139.83
N ARG A 49 -39.94 113.92 -139.11
CA ARG A 49 -39.12 112.79 -138.62
C ARG A 49 -38.53 111.95 -139.75
N ALA A 50 -39.25 111.81 -140.87
CA ALA A 50 -38.75 111.13 -142.06
C ALA A 50 -37.58 111.89 -142.72
N LEU A 51 -37.59 113.23 -142.68
CA LEU A 51 -36.52 114.07 -143.20
C LEU A 51 -35.23 113.94 -142.37
N ASP A 52 -35.33 114.07 -141.04
CA ASP A 52 -34.20 113.91 -140.10
C ASP A 52 -33.52 112.55 -140.27
N ALA A 53 -34.30 111.48 -140.48
CA ALA A 53 -33.79 110.14 -140.69
C ALA A 53 -32.98 110.00 -141.99
N ALA A 54 -33.36 110.71 -143.05
CA ALA A 54 -32.64 110.73 -144.33
C ALA A 54 -31.31 111.49 -144.23
N GLU A 55 -31.29 112.66 -143.59
CA GLU A 55 -30.05 113.42 -143.38
C GLU A 55 -29.00 112.63 -142.58
N GLN A 56 -29.43 111.89 -141.56
CA GLN A 56 -28.54 111.04 -140.76
C GLN A 56 -27.94 109.88 -141.57
N GLN A 57 -28.62 109.38 -142.60
CA GLN A 57 -28.06 108.36 -143.49
C GLN A 57 -27.01 108.94 -144.45
N LEU A 58 -27.22 110.15 -144.96
CA LEU A 58 -26.29 110.82 -145.86
C LEU A 58 -24.92 111.04 -145.20
N ARG A 59 -24.88 111.63 -144.00
CA ARG A 59 -23.63 111.91 -143.26
C ARG A 59 -22.79 110.65 -143.01
N ARG A 60 -23.45 109.52 -142.68
CA ARG A 60 -22.81 108.21 -142.48
C ARG A 60 -22.20 107.63 -143.76
N ALA A 61 -22.70 108.01 -144.95
CA ALA A 61 -22.11 107.62 -146.22
C ALA A 61 -20.83 108.43 -146.50
N GLU A 62 -20.86 109.74 -146.24
CA GLU A 62 -19.73 110.66 -146.44
C GLU A 62 -18.52 110.29 -145.55
N GLU A 63 -18.74 110.03 -144.25
CA GLU A 63 -17.70 109.55 -143.33
C GLU A 63 -17.01 108.26 -143.84
N ARG A 64 -17.81 107.35 -144.42
CA ARG A 64 -17.35 106.05 -144.93
C ARG A 64 -16.55 106.19 -146.23
N ILE A 65 -16.83 107.19 -147.06
CA ILE A 65 -16.04 107.51 -148.26
C ILE A 65 -14.66 108.05 -147.85
N GLY A 66 -14.61 109.06 -146.97
CA GLY A 66 -13.34 109.60 -146.48
C GLY A 66 -12.46 108.59 -145.71
N ALA A 67 -13.08 107.55 -145.13
CA ALA A 67 -12.38 106.42 -144.52
C ALA A 67 -11.88 105.34 -145.51
N LEU A 68 -12.24 105.42 -146.80
CA LEU A 68 -11.69 104.60 -147.87
C LEU A 68 -10.53 105.32 -148.58
N GLU A 69 -10.69 106.61 -148.88
CA GLU A 69 -9.67 107.44 -149.55
C GLU A 69 -8.31 107.41 -148.83
N ARG A 70 -8.30 107.56 -147.49
CA ARG A 70 -7.08 107.46 -146.68
C ARG A 70 -6.37 106.11 -146.85
N ARG A 71 -7.12 105.01 -146.86
CA ARG A 71 -6.57 103.66 -147.06
C ARG A 71 -6.02 103.42 -148.47
N VAL A 72 -6.43 104.19 -149.47
CA VAL A 72 -5.81 104.19 -150.81
C VAL A 72 -4.47 104.95 -150.76
N ALA A 73 -4.42 106.12 -150.11
CA ALA A 73 -3.19 106.87 -149.93
C ALA A 73 -2.13 106.08 -149.13
N ASP A 74 -2.52 105.47 -148.01
CA ASP A 74 -1.65 104.64 -147.16
C ASP A 74 -1.07 103.41 -147.89
N ARG A 75 -1.72 102.96 -148.97
CA ARG A 75 -1.26 101.86 -149.82
C ARG A 75 -0.35 102.33 -150.96
N ALA A 76 -0.54 103.55 -151.46
CA ALA A 76 0.32 104.11 -152.51
C ALA A 76 1.75 104.36 -152.00
N THR A 77 1.91 104.85 -150.77
CA THR A 77 3.23 105.06 -150.14
C THR A 77 4.00 103.76 -149.95
N GLN A 78 3.33 102.70 -149.48
CA GLN A 78 3.93 101.36 -149.28
C GLN A 78 4.45 100.73 -150.59
N ILE A 79 3.90 101.09 -151.74
CA ILE A 79 4.37 100.63 -153.06
C ILE A 79 5.63 101.41 -153.47
N ALA A 80 5.62 102.74 -153.31
CA ALA A 80 6.77 103.59 -153.64
C ALA A 80 8.04 103.22 -152.83
N GLU A 81 7.90 102.86 -151.55
CA GLU A 81 9.00 102.38 -150.71
C GLU A 81 9.60 101.04 -151.17
N ALA A 82 8.85 100.22 -151.91
CA ALA A 82 9.31 98.93 -152.41
C ALA A 82 10.14 99.04 -153.70
N GLU A 83 9.92 100.08 -154.51
CA GLU A 83 10.55 100.23 -155.83
C GLU A 83 11.93 100.93 -155.78
N GLN A 84 12.25 101.66 -154.70
CA GLN A 84 13.56 102.32 -154.52
C GLN A 84 14.19 102.03 -153.14
N PRO A 85 14.88 100.89 -152.96
CA PRO A 85 15.49 100.52 -151.68
C PRO A 85 16.69 101.40 -151.33
N THR A 86 16.49 102.34 -150.41
CA THR A 86 17.56 103.19 -149.85
C THR A 86 18.27 102.54 -148.67
N LEU A 87 19.46 103.05 -148.31
CA LEU A 87 20.24 102.61 -147.14
C LEU A 87 19.45 102.69 -145.81
N ALA A 88 18.52 103.64 -145.69
CA ALA A 88 17.62 103.75 -144.53
C ALA A 88 16.66 102.54 -144.41
N GLY A 89 16.16 102.05 -145.54
CA GLY A 89 15.26 100.89 -145.59
C GLY A 89 15.91 99.58 -145.12
N LEU A 90 17.23 99.44 -145.31
CA LEU A 90 17.97 98.28 -144.78
C LEU A 90 18.03 98.31 -143.24
N GLY A 91 18.26 99.50 -142.65
CA GLY A 91 18.21 99.71 -141.20
C GLY A 91 16.85 99.36 -140.61
N ALA A 92 15.77 99.90 -141.20
CA ALA A 92 14.40 99.58 -140.79
C ALA A 92 14.05 98.08 -140.92
N ARG A 93 14.61 97.38 -141.92
CA ARG A 93 14.45 95.92 -142.07
C ARG A 93 15.19 95.13 -140.99
N VAL A 94 16.40 95.56 -140.61
CA VAL A 94 17.17 94.95 -139.52
C VAL A 94 16.48 95.21 -138.17
N GLU A 95 16.01 96.43 -137.92
CA GLU A 95 15.21 96.75 -136.72
C GLU A 95 13.97 95.85 -136.64
N LYS A 96 13.23 95.69 -137.74
CA LYS A 96 12.05 94.82 -137.81
C LYS A 96 12.38 93.35 -137.51
N ILE A 97 13.54 92.85 -137.96
CA ILE A 97 14.00 91.48 -137.67
C ILE A 97 14.42 91.35 -136.20
N LEU A 98 15.17 92.31 -135.65
CA LEU A 98 15.60 92.30 -134.25
C LEU A 98 14.39 92.41 -133.29
N ARG A 99 13.42 93.27 -133.62
CA ARG A 99 12.18 93.43 -132.86
C ARG A 99 11.28 92.21 -132.94
N ALA A 100 11.23 91.52 -134.08
CA ALA A 100 10.57 90.22 -134.19
C ALA A 100 11.28 89.16 -133.34
N ALA A 101 12.62 89.06 -133.43
CA ALA A 101 13.40 88.11 -132.63
C ALA A 101 13.32 88.38 -131.12
N GLU A 102 13.25 89.65 -130.69
CA GLU A 102 13.01 90.03 -129.29
C GLU A 102 11.59 89.66 -128.83
N GLN A 103 10.58 89.90 -129.68
CA GLN A 103 9.20 89.50 -129.41
C GLN A 103 9.09 87.97 -129.32
N ASP A 104 9.67 87.22 -130.25
CA ASP A 104 9.67 85.75 -130.28
C ASP A 104 10.44 85.16 -129.09
N ALA A 105 11.60 85.75 -128.73
CA ALA A 105 12.32 85.38 -127.51
C ALA A 105 11.53 85.73 -126.23
N GLY A 106 10.74 86.80 -126.25
CA GLY A 106 9.80 87.16 -125.19
C GLY A 106 8.68 86.14 -125.04
N VAL A 107 8.07 85.71 -126.16
CA VAL A 107 7.06 84.65 -126.22
C VAL A 107 7.66 83.33 -125.73
N GLN A 108 8.79 82.88 -126.28
CA GLN A 108 9.45 81.64 -125.88
C GLN A 108 9.85 81.62 -124.38
N ARG A 109 10.28 82.77 -123.83
CA ARG A 109 10.52 82.91 -122.38
C ARG A 109 9.23 82.88 -121.56
N ALA A 110 8.13 83.39 -122.08
CA ALA A 110 6.82 83.30 -121.44
C ALA A 110 6.28 81.86 -121.47
N ASP A 111 6.43 81.14 -122.58
CA ASP A 111 6.04 79.73 -122.70
C ASP A 111 6.91 78.81 -121.85
N ALA A 112 8.23 78.98 -121.83
CA ALA A 112 9.10 78.24 -120.93
C ALA A 112 8.74 78.49 -119.44
N LYS A 113 8.36 79.73 -119.08
CA LYS A 113 7.85 80.05 -117.73
C LYS A 113 6.47 79.41 -117.46
N ARG A 114 5.57 79.38 -118.43
CA ARG A 114 4.26 78.69 -118.32
C ARG A 114 4.47 77.18 -118.11
N GLN A 115 5.29 76.54 -118.94
CA GLN A 115 5.61 75.11 -118.87
C GLN A 115 6.27 74.76 -117.53
N ALA A 116 7.27 75.53 -117.09
CA ALA A 116 7.88 75.33 -115.78
C ALA A 116 6.90 75.52 -114.61
N ALA A 117 5.97 76.48 -114.70
CA ALA A 117 4.94 76.68 -113.69
C ALA A 117 3.91 75.53 -113.66
N VAL A 118 3.57 74.96 -114.82
CA VAL A 118 2.72 73.76 -114.93
C VAL A 118 3.43 72.55 -114.32
N MET A 119 4.66 72.24 -114.74
CA MET A 119 5.46 71.13 -114.19
C MET A 119 5.66 71.23 -112.67
N LEU A 120 5.90 72.44 -112.15
CA LEU A 120 6.01 72.67 -110.70
C LEU A 120 4.65 72.58 -109.97
N GLY A 121 3.53 72.81 -110.66
CA GLY A 121 2.18 72.57 -110.14
C GLY A 121 1.86 71.08 -110.09
N GLU A 122 2.13 70.35 -111.18
CA GLU A 122 1.96 68.90 -111.32
C GLU A 122 2.80 68.15 -110.29
N ALA A 123 4.11 68.41 -110.21
CA ALA A 123 5.01 67.77 -109.25
C ALA A 123 4.65 68.07 -107.78
N ARG A 124 4.04 69.23 -107.49
CA ARG A 124 3.50 69.53 -106.15
C ARG A 124 2.22 68.76 -105.87
N ALA A 125 1.28 68.70 -106.82
CA ALA A 125 0.05 67.94 -106.69
C ALA A 125 0.32 66.44 -106.52
N GLU A 126 1.31 65.90 -107.24
CA GLU A 126 1.80 64.53 -107.11
C GLU A 126 2.47 64.29 -105.74
N ALA A 127 3.40 65.16 -105.32
CA ALA A 127 4.04 65.04 -104.01
C ALA A 127 3.03 65.14 -102.85
N GLU A 128 2.02 66.01 -102.94
CA GLU A 128 0.92 66.05 -101.99
C GLU A 128 0.03 64.81 -102.04
N ALA A 129 -0.25 64.25 -103.22
CA ALA A 129 -1.04 63.02 -103.35
C ALA A 129 -0.29 61.82 -102.74
N MET A 130 1.01 61.71 -103.01
CA MET A 130 1.89 60.70 -102.40
C MET A 130 1.98 60.87 -100.89
N MET A 131 2.13 62.10 -100.38
CA MET A 131 2.10 62.36 -98.93
C MET A 131 0.74 62.01 -98.32
N ARG A 132 -0.39 62.31 -98.97
CA ARG A 132 -1.73 61.91 -98.50
C ARG A 132 -1.86 60.39 -98.43
N SER A 133 -1.45 59.67 -99.48
CA SER A 133 -1.45 58.19 -99.53
C SER A 133 -0.62 57.60 -98.38
N ALA A 134 0.62 58.06 -98.22
CA ALA A 134 1.51 57.60 -97.16
C ALA A 134 0.97 57.88 -95.74
N HIS A 135 0.23 58.98 -95.53
CA HIS A 135 -0.42 59.26 -94.25
C HIS A 135 -1.65 58.37 -94.02
N THR A 136 -2.45 58.06 -95.05
CA THR A 136 -3.56 57.10 -94.91
C THR A 136 -3.06 55.67 -94.68
N GLU A 137 -2.05 55.22 -95.43
CA GLU A 137 -1.42 53.91 -95.26
C GLU A 137 -0.79 53.77 -93.87
N ALA A 138 -0.07 54.79 -93.40
CA ALA A 138 0.49 54.80 -92.04
C ALA A 138 -0.61 54.75 -90.96
N ALA A 139 -1.71 55.49 -91.13
CA ALA A 139 -2.83 55.48 -90.20
C ALA A 139 -3.55 54.12 -90.18
N GLU A 140 -3.74 53.47 -91.33
CA GLU A 140 -4.32 52.13 -91.45
C GLU A 140 -3.41 51.06 -90.81
N ILE A 141 -2.09 51.14 -91.04
CA ILE A 141 -1.10 50.26 -90.39
C ILE A 141 -1.09 50.48 -88.88
N THR A 142 -1.14 51.72 -88.39
CA THR A 142 -1.25 51.99 -86.94
C THR A 142 -2.55 51.45 -86.36
N ALA A 143 -3.71 51.69 -87.00
CA ALA A 143 -4.99 51.23 -86.49
C ALA A 143 -5.11 49.69 -86.46
N THR A 144 -4.60 49.01 -87.48
CA THR A 144 -4.57 47.53 -87.53
C THR A 144 -3.60 46.94 -86.51
N THR A 145 -2.37 47.47 -86.40
CA THR A 145 -1.41 46.98 -85.40
C THR A 145 -1.84 47.28 -83.96
N GLU A 146 -2.54 48.38 -83.70
CA GLU A 146 -3.17 48.63 -82.39
C GLU A 146 -4.27 47.61 -82.11
N GLN A 147 -5.12 47.27 -83.09
CA GLN A 147 -6.14 46.23 -82.95
C GLN A 147 -5.51 44.85 -82.66
N ASP A 148 -4.54 44.41 -83.45
CA ASP A 148 -3.80 43.16 -83.25
C ASP A 148 -3.17 43.08 -81.85
N VAL A 149 -2.53 44.17 -81.39
CA VAL A 149 -1.94 44.25 -80.05
C VAL A 149 -3.02 44.16 -78.95
N THR A 150 -4.21 44.74 -79.15
CA THR A 150 -5.31 44.56 -78.20
C THR A 150 -5.89 43.14 -78.19
N GLU A 151 -6.02 42.47 -79.34
CA GLU A 151 -6.48 41.09 -79.40
C GLU A 151 -5.48 40.13 -78.75
N ILE A 152 -4.20 40.21 -79.14
CA ILE A 152 -3.12 39.39 -78.57
C ILE A 152 -3.05 39.59 -77.05
N ARG A 153 -3.20 40.83 -76.57
CA ARG A 153 -3.22 41.13 -75.12
C ARG A 153 -4.46 40.55 -74.43
N ALA A 154 -5.65 40.69 -75.01
CA ALA A 154 -6.88 40.15 -74.44
C ALA A 154 -6.82 38.61 -74.38
N ARG A 155 -6.34 37.98 -75.45
CA ARG A 155 -6.11 36.54 -75.54
C ARG A 155 -5.12 36.05 -74.48
N ALA A 156 -3.95 36.68 -74.36
CA ALA A 156 -2.95 36.31 -73.37
C ALA A 156 -3.44 36.49 -71.93
N LEU A 157 -4.26 37.51 -71.65
CA LEU A 157 -4.91 37.70 -70.34
C LEU A 157 -5.95 36.60 -70.04
N ASN A 158 -6.72 36.17 -71.04
CA ASN A 158 -7.67 35.06 -70.89
C ASN A 158 -6.94 33.72 -70.67
N GLU A 159 -6.00 33.36 -71.55
CA GLU A 159 -5.23 32.11 -71.46
C GLU A 159 -4.46 32.01 -70.12
N THR A 160 -3.85 33.10 -69.65
CA THR A 160 -3.16 33.12 -68.34
C THR A 160 -4.12 33.09 -67.15
N THR A 161 -5.33 33.64 -67.28
CA THR A 161 -6.37 33.54 -66.24
C THR A 161 -6.90 32.11 -66.15
N GLU A 162 -7.25 31.48 -67.28
CA GLU A 162 -7.69 30.09 -67.35
C GLU A 162 -6.62 29.14 -66.81
N LEU A 163 -5.35 29.32 -67.18
CA LEU A 163 -4.23 28.52 -66.67
C LEU A 163 -4.09 28.65 -65.14
N ARG A 164 -4.23 29.86 -64.58
CA ARG A 164 -4.18 30.10 -63.13
C ARG A 164 -5.36 29.47 -62.39
N GLU A 165 -6.56 29.56 -62.96
CA GLU A 165 -7.77 28.97 -62.37
C GLU A 165 -7.79 27.44 -62.47
N ASN A 166 -7.23 26.87 -63.54
CA ASN A 166 -6.99 25.43 -63.65
C ASN A 166 -5.92 24.96 -62.65
N ALA A 167 -4.81 25.69 -62.50
CA ALA A 167 -3.78 25.38 -61.53
C ALA A 167 -4.31 25.44 -60.08
N ARG A 168 -5.16 26.43 -59.75
CA ARG A 168 -5.87 26.53 -58.47
C ARG A 168 -6.76 25.32 -58.22
N ARG A 169 -7.70 25.01 -59.12
CA ARG A 169 -8.59 23.84 -58.99
C ARG A 169 -7.81 22.54 -58.82
N ASN A 170 -6.74 22.34 -59.58
CA ASN A 170 -5.91 21.13 -59.48
C ASN A 170 -5.15 21.06 -58.14
N HIS A 171 -4.69 22.20 -57.61
CA HIS A 171 -4.09 22.27 -56.27
C HIS A 171 -5.12 21.96 -55.18
N ASP A 172 -6.29 22.60 -55.23
CA ASP A 172 -7.36 22.41 -54.23
C ASP A 172 -7.86 20.96 -54.19
N LEU A 173 -7.97 20.31 -55.36
CA LEU A 173 -8.27 18.88 -55.47
C LEU A 173 -7.16 18.01 -54.87
N ALA A 174 -5.89 18.25 -55.22
CA ALA A 174 -4.76 17.50 -54.68
C ALA A 174 -4.60 17.64 -53.15
N VAL A 175 -4.87 18.83 -52.60
CA VAL A 175 -4.92 19.08 -51.15
C VAL A 175 -6.09 18.33 -50.51
N ALA A 176 -7.27 18.33 -51.15
CA ALA A 176 -8.43 17.58 -50.66
C ALA A 176 -8.22 16.05 -50.69
N ASP A 177 -7.53 15.52 -51.71
CA ASP A 177 -7.16 14.11 -51.78
C ASP A 177 -6.10 13.73 -50.75
N ALA A 178 -5.01 14.51 -50.62
CA ALA A 178 -4.01 14.28 -49.58
C ALA A 178 -4.61 14.33 -48.15
N HIS A 179 -5.60 15.20 -47.93
CA HIS A 179 -6.34 15.26 -46.67
C HIS A 179 -7.24 14.02 -46.46
N ARG A 180 -7.96 13.56 -47.49
CA ARG A 180 -8.75 12.31 -47.45
C ARG A 180 -7.87 11.08 -47.19
N GLU A 181 -6.72 11.00 -47.85
CA GLU A 181 -5.74 9.93 -47.67
C GLU A 181 -5.17 9.94 -46.24
N SER A 182 -4.76 11.12 -45.74
CA SER A 182 -4.26 11.28 -44.37
C SER A 182 -5.30 10.87 -43.33
N GLN A 183 -6.57 11.29 -43.49
CA GLN A 183 -7.66 10.86 -42.61
C GLN A 183 -7.91 9.34 -42.68
N THR A 184 -7.81 8.74 -43.87
CA THR A 184 -7.98 7.29 -44.06
C THR A 184 -6.85 6.51 -43.39
N ALA A 185 -5.60 6.93 -43.57
CA ALA A 185 -4.42 6.33 -42.94
C ALA A 185 -4.45 6.47 -41.40
N GLN A 186 -4.88 7.63 -40.89
CA GLN A 186 -5.10 7.83 -39.45
C GLN A 186 -6.21 6.90 -38.91
N GLY A 187 -7.31 6.72 -39.64
CA GLY A 187 -8.39 5.80 -39.29
C GLY A 187 -7.95 4.33 -39.27
N GLN A 188 -7.17 3.91 -40.26
CA GLN A 188 -6.57 2.58 -40.35
C GLN A 188 -5.59 2.33 -39.19
N SER A 189 -4.60 3.21 -39.01
CA SER A 189 -3.60 3.13 -37.94
C SER A 189 -4.25 3.11 -36.56
N ARG A 190 -5.28 3.93 -36.34
CA ARG A 190 -6.07 3.88 -35.09
C ARG A 190 -6.80 2.55 -34.90
N SER A 191 -7.44 2.03 -35.95
CA SER A 191 -8.12 0.72 -35.89
C SER A 191 -7.15 -0.41 -35.58
N GLU A 192 -5.94 -0.38 -36.16
CA GLU A 192 -4.87 -1.33 -35.90
C GLU A 192 -4.31 -1.22 -34.48
N ALA A 193 -4.09 -0.01 -33.97
CA ALA A 193 -3.70 0.23 -32.59
C ALA A 193 -4.77 -0.25 -31.59
N GLU A 194 -6.06 -0.04 -31.88
CA GLU A 194 -7.17 -0.53 -31.05
C GLU A 194 -7.30 -2.06 -31.09
N LYS A 195 -7.11 -2.70 -32.27
CA LYS A 195 -7.05 -4.17 -32.42
C LYS A 195 -5.87 -4.77 -31.65
N SER A 196 -4.67 -4.21 -31.84
CA SER A 196 -3.43 -4.63 -31.17
C SER A 196 -3.55 -4.49 -29.64
N ARG A 197 -4.05 -3.35 -29.16
CA ARG A 197 -4.34 -3.15 -27.73
C ARG A 197 -5.35 -4.17 -27.19
N SER A 198 -6.41 -4.46 -27.94
CA SER A 198 -7.42 -5.47 -27.55
C SER A 198 -6.84 -6.90 -27.54
N GLN A 199 -5.94 -7.23 -28.46
CA GLN A 199 -5.20 -8.48 -28.44
C GLN A 199 -4.28 -8.58 -27.22
N ALA A 200 -3.39 -7.60 -27.02
CA ALA A 200 -2.48 -7.56 -25.87
C ALA A 200 -3.25 -7.59 -24.52
N GLN A 201 -4.39 -6.92 -24.41
CA GLN A 201 -5.25 -6.98 -23.23
C GLN A 201 -5.81 -8.40 -22.97
N ARG A 202 -6.17 -9.15 -24.01
CA ARG A 202 -6.60 -10.55 -23.89
C ARG A 202 -5.44 -11.47 -23.52
N GLU A 203 -4.27 -11.29 -24.13
CA GLU A 203 -3.07 -12.06 -23.82
C GLU A 203 -2.61 -11.85 -22.37
N ILE A 204 -2.58 -10.60 -21.90
CA ILE A 204 -2.31 -10.25 -20.49
C ILE A 204 -3.36 -10.85 -19.54
N ALA A 205 -4.64 -10.84 -19.92
CA ALA A 205 -5.69 -11.46 -19.10
C ALA A 205 -5.54 -12.99 -19.00
N VAL A 206 -5.17 -13.66 -20.09
CA VAL A 206 -4.85 -15.10 -20.10
C VAL A 206 -3.62 -15.39 -19.25
N GLN A 207 -2.52 -14.64 -19.42
CA GLN A 207 -1.29 -14.82 -18.65
C GLN A 207 -1.47 -14.59 -17.14
N ARG A 208 -2.32 -13.62 -16.76
CA ARG A 208 -2.71 -13.44 -15.35
C ARG A 208 -3.52 -14.63 -14.85
N ALA A 209 -4.52 -15.08 -15.61
CA ALA A 209 -5.35 -16.22 -15.22
C ALA A 209 -4.56 -17.55 -15.13
N THR A 210 -3.48 -17.74 -15.91
CA THR A 210 -2.58 -18.90 -15.73
C THR A 210 -1.68 -18.72 -14.52
N ALA A 211 -1.02 -17.57 -14.36
CA ALA A 211 -0.16 -17.31 -13.21
C ALA A 211 -0.92 -17.37 -11.86
N GLU A 212 -2.17 -16.89 -11.81
CA GLU A 212 -3.04 -16.99 -10.63
C GLU A 212 -3.41 -18.45 -10.29
N ARG A 213 -3.58 -19.31 -11.30
CA ARG A 213 -3.79 -20.76 -11.11
C ARG A 213 -2.51 -21.43 -10.62
N GLU A 214 -1.39 -21.20 -11.30
CA GLU A 214 -0.07 -21.74 -10.93
C GLU A 214 0.31 -21.37 -9.49
N VAL A 215 0.11 -20.11 -9.09
CA VAL A 215 0.33 -19.66 -7.70
C VAL A 215 -0.64 -20.32 -6.71
N THR A 216 -1.87 -20.63 -7.12
CA THR A 216 -2.85 -21.34 -6.28
C THR A 216 -2.51 -22.83 -6.14
N GLU A 217 -2.10 -23.47 -7.22
CA GLU A 217 -1.65 -24.87 -7.25
C GLU A 217 -0.36 -25.06 -6.44
N LEU A 218 0.64 -24.19 -6.60
CA LEU A 218 1.86 -24.17 -5.79
C LEU A 218 1.56 -23.97 -4.30
N LYS A 219 0.62 -23.08 -3.95
CA LYS A 219 0.17 -22.91 -2.55
C LYS A 219 -0.54 -24.16 -2.02
N ALA A 220 -1.34 -24.83 -2.84
CA ALA A 220 -2.04 -26.06 -2.44
C ALA A 220 -1.06 -27.24 -2.26
N LEU A 221 -0.02 -27.34 -3.10
CA LEU A 221 1.07 -28.31 -2.95
C LEU A 221 1.88 -28.03 -1.69
N ALA A 222 2.38 -26.80 -1.50
CA ALA A 222 3.15 -26.42 -0.32
C ALA A 222 2.35 -26.58 0.99
N ALA A 223 1.03 -26.37 0.98
CA ALA A 223 0.16 -26.64 2.11
C ALA A 223 0.08 -28.15 2.43
N ARG A 224 -0.08 -29.01 1.41
CA ARG A 224 -0.07 -30.48 1.57
C ARG A 224 1.27 -30.97 2.10
N GLU A 225 2.38 -30.53 1.53
CA GLU A 225 3.73 -30.89 2.01
C GLU A 225 3.94 -30.45 3.46
N ALA A 226 3.48 -29.25 3.84
CA ALA A 226 3.55 -28.78 5.22
C ALA A 226 2.70 -29.63 6.19
N ASP A 227 1.49 -30.03 5.79
CA ASP A 227 0.62 -30.88 6.61
C ASP A 227 1.08 -32.36 6.66
N GLU A 228 1.70 -32.86 5.59
CA GLU A 228 2.37 -34.17 5.58
C GLU A 228 3.60 -34.17 6.50
N GLN A 229 4.42 -33.11 6.48
CA GLN A 229 5.55 -32.94 7.40
C GLN A 229 5.08 -32.77 8.86
N ARG A 230 4.03 -31.99 9.11
CA ARG A 230 3.40 -31.88 10.45
C ARG A 230 2.88 -33.24 10.93
N GLY A 231 2.19 -33.99 10.06
CA GLY A 231 1.70 -35.33 10.35
C GLY A 231 2.82 -36.34 10.62
N ALA A 232 3.92 -36.27 9.88
CA ALA A 232 5.12 -37.09 10.12
C ALA A 232 5.79 -36.74 11.45
N ALA A 233 5.99 -35.45 11.74
CA ALA A 233 6.54 -34.98 13.01
C ALA A 233 5.64 -35.38 14.20
N GLN A 234 4.32 -35.28 14.05
CA GLN A 234 3.37 -35.67 15.09
C GLN A 234 3.35 -37.19 15.31
N ARG A 235 3.45 -38.01 14.25
CA ARG A 235 3.65 -39.46 14.37
C ARG A 235 4.91 -39.78 15.18
N LEU A 236 6.06 -39.22 14.80
CA LEU A 236 7.34 -39.40 15.51
C LEU A 236 7.25 -38.95 16.98
N LEU A 237 6.54 -37.85 17.28
CA LEU A 237 6.31 -37.40 18.66
C LEU A 237 5.42 -38.38 19.45
N THR A 238 4.37 -38.96 18.84
CA THR A 238 3.55 -39.98 19.49
C THR A 238 4.30 -41.30 19.70
N GLU A 239 5.11 -41.72 18.74
CA GLU A 239 5.98 -42.90 18.85
C GLU A 239 7.03 -42.71 19.95
N ALA A 240 7.67 -41.54 20.02
CA ALA A 240 8.60 -41.20 21.09
C ALA A 240 7.91 -41.03 22.47
N ALA A 241 6.63 -40.64 22.51
CA ALA A 241 5.84 -40.61 23.75
C ALA A 241 5.49 -42.03 24.23
N GLU A 242 4.96 -42.89 23.35
CA GLU A 242 4.65 -44.28 23.71
C GLU A 242 5.92 -45.10 23.99
N HIS A 243 7.04 -44.87 23.30
CA HIS A 243 8.32 -45.50 23.62
C HIS A 243 8.83 -45.09 25.01
N ARG A 244 8.76 -43.79 25.37
CA ARG A 244 9.10 -43.33 26.73
C ARG A 244 8.17 -43.93 27.78
N LYS A 245 6.86 -43.99 27.52
CA LYS A 245 5.83 -44.58 28.39
C LYS A 245 6.09 -46.07 28.63
N ARG A 246 6.32 -46.87 27.58
CA ARG A 246 6.75 -48.28 27.68
C ARG A 246 8.03 -48.40 28.50
N ARG A 247 9.05 -47.59 28.22
CA ARG A 247 10.31 -47.62 28.96
C ARG A 247 10.15 -47.25 30.44
N THR A 248 9.25 -46.33 30.79
CA THR A 248 8.91 -46.06 32.20
C THR A 248 8.10 -47.18 32.85
N GLN A 249 7.20 -47.86 32.12
CA GLN A 249 6.48 -49.04 32.60
C GLN A 249 7.45 -50.21 32.86
N GLU A 250 8.38 -50.49 31.94
CA GLU A 250 9.46 -51.46 32.12
C GLU A 250 10.31 -51.15 33.38
N LEU A 251 10.66 -49.89 33.61
CA LEU A 251 11.43 -49.48 34.79
C LEU A 251 10.63 -49.62 36.09
N VAL A 252 9.34 -49.26 36.10
CA VAL A 252 8.46 -49.45 37.26
C VAL A 252 8.24 -50.93 37.58
N LEU A 253 8.08 -51.78 36.56
CA LEU A 253 8.01 -53.24 36.73
C LEU A 253 9.34 -53.79 37.25
N ALA A 254 10.48 -53.37 36.69
CA ALA A 254 11.79 -53.79 37.16
C ALA A 254 12.10 -53.30 38.59
N GLU A 255 11.53 -52.18 39.03
CA GLU A 255 11.60 -51.74 40.43
C GLU A 255 10.67 -52.54 41.34
N ALA A 256 9.44 -52.86 40.89
CA ALA A 256 8.52 -53.74 41.61
C ALA A 256 9.13 -55.15 41.80
N ASP A 257 9.69 -55.75 40.75
CA ASP A 257 10.48 -56.99 40.79
C ASP A 257 11.61 -56.93 41.83
N ARG A 258 12.34 -55.82 41.89
CA ARG A 258 13.43 -55.63 42.86
C ARG A 258 12.90 -55.50 44.29
N ARG A 259 11.79 -54.79 44.49
CA ARG A 259 11.13 -54.65 45.79
C ARG A 259 10.56 -55.99 46.27
N GLU A 260 9.93 -56.76 45.38
CA GLU A 260 9.42 -58.11 45.70
C GLU A 260 10.56 -59.08 46.05
N ARG A 261 11.66 -59.06 45.29
CA ARG A 261 12.86 -59.86 45.61
C ARG A 261 13.49 -59.43 46.94
N ALA A 262 13.62 -58.13 47.20
CA ALA A 262 14.12 -57.63 48.48
C ALA A 262 13.22 -58.04 49.66
N GLN A 263 11.90 -57.94 49.50
CA GLN A 263 10.92 -58.40 50.50
C GLN A 263 10.95 -59.91 50.71
N LYS A 264 11.18 -60.70 49.65
CA LYS A 264 11.39 -62.15 49.74
C LYS A 264 12.69 -62.47 50.47
N GLU A 265 13.81 -61.85 50.12
CA GLU A 265 15.08 -62.03 50.84
C GLU A 265 14.98 -61.56 52.32
N GLU A 266 14.23 -60.50 52.62
CA GLU A 266 13.98 -60.04 53.98
C GLU A 266 13.08 -61.01 54.75
N ALA A 267 12.02 -61.53 54.12
CA ALA A 267 11.17 -62.57 54.69
C ALA A 267 11.93 -63.89 54.92
N ASP A 268 12.81 -64.30 53.98
CA ASP A 268 13.66 -65.48 54.10
C ASP A 268 14.67 -65.31 55.25
N ARG A 269 15.32 -64.14 55.35
CA ARG A 269 16.19 -63.79 56.50
C ARG A 269 15.40 -63.78 57.82
N HIS A 270 14.17 -63.28 57.82
CA HIS A 270 13.32 -63.26 59.00
C HIS A 270 12.83 -64.66 59.39
N GLN A 271 12.50 -65.52 58.43
CA GLN A 271 12.19 -66.94 58.69
C GLN A 271 13.41 -67.70 59.20
N GLN A 272 14.61 -67.44 58.66
CA GLN A 272 15.86 -67.98 59.19
C GLN A 272 16.15 -67.48 60.61
N ALA A 273 15.89 -66.20 60.91
CA ALA A 273 16.00 -65.63 62.25
C ALA A 273 14.97 -66.24 63.22
N ILE A 274 13.71 -66.44 62.80
CA ILE A 274 12.68 -67.15 63.58
C ILE A 274 13.09 -68.60 63.81
N ALA A 275 13.54 -69.35 62.79
CA ALA A 275 13.91 -70.75 62.92
C ALA A 275 15.14 -70.94 63.83
N THR A 276 16.12 -70.03 63.75
CA THR A 276 17.28 -70.04 64.65
C THR A 276 16.91 -69.60 66.08
N ALA A 277 16.02 -68.63 66.26
CA ALA A 277 15.49 -68.26 67.57
C ALA A 277 14.64 -69.39 68.18
N GLN A 278 13.77 -70.04 67.41
CA GLN A 278 12.99 -71.21 67.81
C GLN A 278 13.91 -72.38 68.21
N ARG A 279 15.01 -72.61 67.48
CA ARG A 279 16.03 -73.61 67.85
C ARG A 279 16.75 -73.25 69.16
N ILE A 280 17.01 -71.97 69.40
CA ILE A 280 17.58 -71.50 70.68
C ILE A 280 16.56 -71.65 71.82
N VAL A 281 15.27 -71.39 71.57
CA VAL A 281 14.19 -71.61 72.53
C VAL A 281 14.04 -73.10 72.84
N SER A 282 13.98 -73.99 71.84
CA SER A 282 13.89 -75.43 72.09
C SER A 282 15.14 -75.96 72.80
N GLU A 283 16.35 -75.51 72.43
CA GLU A 283 17.57 -75.83 73.18
C GLU A 283 17.54 -75.30 74.62
N ALA A 284 16.84 -74.19 74.89
CA ALA A 284 16.66 -73.65 76.24
C ALA A 284 15.58 -74.40 77.03
N GLU A 285 14.49 -74.82 76.38
CA GLU A 285 13.43 -75.66 76.92
C GLU A 285 13.94 -77.07 77.26
N ASP A 286 14.74 -77.70 76.38
CA ASP A 286 15.42 -78.97 76.65
C ASP A 286 16.37 -78.85 77.85
N ARG A 287 17.13 -77.76 77.94
CA ARG A 287 18.02 -77.47 79.09
C ARG A 287 17.23 -77.20 80.37
N LEU A 288 16.07 -76.55 80.28
CA LEU A 288 15.18 -76.30 81.41
C LEU A 288 14.51 -77.59 81.88
N ALA A 289 14.01 -78.43 80.97
CA ALA A 289 13.44 -79.74 81.28
C ALA A 289 14.48 -80.66 81.94
N LEU A 290 15.72 -80.68 81.43
CA LEU A 290 16.83 -81.41 82.06
C LEU A 290 17.22 -80.82 83.42
N ALA A 291 17.11 -79.51 83.62
CA ALA A 291 17.32 -78.87 84.92
C ALA A 291 16.19 -79.17 85.92
N GLU A 292 14.94 -79.19 85.46
CA GLU A 292 13.77 -79.60 86.25
C GLU A 292 13.83 -81.09 86.62
N GLU A 293 14.20 -81.98 85.70
CA GLU A 293 14.39 -83.40 85.99
C GLU A 293 15.49 -83.61 87.04
N ARG A 294 16.63 -82.90 86.91
CA ARG A 294 17.69 -82.88 87.92
C ARG A 294 17.21 -82.31 89.25
N SER A 295 16.35 -81.29 89.23
CA SER A 295 15.75 -80.69 90.43
C SER A 295 14.83 -81.68 91.13
N ARG A 296 13.85 -82.27 90.43
CA ARG A 296 12.94 -83.32 90.93
C ARG A 296 13.72 -84.54 91.44
N SER A 297 14.80 -84.94 90.75
CA SER A 297 15.71 -86.01 91.19
C SER A 297 16.50 -85.63 92.46
N ALA A 298 16.88 -84.37 92.65
CA ALA A 298 17.52 -83.89 93.88
C ALA A 298 16.52 -83.74 95.04
N GLU A 299 15.28 -83.36 94.74
CA GLU A 299 14.16 -83.19 95.67
C GLU A 299 13.64 -84.54 96.19
N ASN A 300 13.47 -85.54 95.32
CA ASN A 300 13.21 -86.93 95.71
C ASN A 300 14.32 -87.46 96.64
N ARG A 301 15.60 -87.25 96.29
CA ARG A 301 16.75 -87.58 97.15
C ARG A 301 16.89 -86.70 98.39
N ALA A 302 16.06 -85.67 98.57
CA ALA A 302 15.94 -84.91 99.81
C ALA A 302 14.77 -85.44 100.66
N LEU A 303 13.69 -85.90 100.04
CA LEU A 303 12.59 -86.62 100.69
C LEU A 303 13.05 -87.97 101.25
N GLU A 304 13.73 -88.80 100.45
CA GLU A 304 14.30 -90.09 100.88
C GLU A 304 15.17 -89.91 102.14
N ARG A 305 16.16 -89.01 102.09
CA ARG A 305 17.05 -88.73 103.23
C ARG A 305 16.34 -88.10 104.43
N ARG A 306 15.18 -87.47 104.23
CA ARG A 306 14.33 -86.97 105.33
C ARG A 306 13.53 -88.10 105.96
N GLU A 307 13.00 -89.04 105.18
CA GLU A 307 12.33 -90.23 105.71
C GLU A 307 13.32 -91.15 106.46
N GLU A 308 14.54 -91.33 105.93
CA GLU A 308 15.65 -92.00 106.63
C GLU A 308 15.98 -91.30 107.96
N ALA A 309 16.06 -89.97 107.98
CA ALA A 309 16.32 -89.19 109.19
C ALA A 309 15.17 -89.31 110.22
N ASP A 310 13.91 -89.24 109.78
CA ASP A 310 12.74 -89.46 110.65
C ASP A 310 12.69 -90.90 111.18
N GLN A 311 13.14 -91.90 110.41
CA GLN A 311 13.29 -93.28 110.90
C GLN A 311 14.39 -93.37 111.97
N HIS A 312 15.59 -92.84 111.70
CA HIS A 312 16.69 -92.83 112.65
C HIS A 312 16.37 -92.04 113.93
N ALA A 313 15.57 -90.97 113.84
CA ALA A 313 15.06 -90.24 115.00
C ALA A 313 14.15 -91.12 115.88
N LYS A 314 13.22 -91.87 115.28
CA LYS A 314 12.37 -92.84 116.01
C LYS A 314 13.22 -93.91 116.70
N ASP A 315 14.19 -94.49 116.00
CA ASP A 315 15.10 -95.50 116.55
C ASP A 315 15.99 -94.95 117.68
N ALA A 316 16.44 -93.68 117.57
CA ALA A 316 17.20 -93.02 118.62
C ALA A 316 16.36 -92.79 119.88
N VAL A 317 15.12 -92.31 119.72
CA VAL A 317 14.16 -92.14 120.84
C VAL A 317 13.83 -93.49 121.48
N HIS A 318 13.58 -94.54 120.71
CA HIS A 318 13.31 -95.88 121.24
C HIS A 318 14.49 -96.42 122.06
N ARG A 319 15.73 -96.28 121.56
CA ARG A 319 16.95 -96.68 122.28
C ARG A 319 17.15 -95.88 123.57
N ALA A 320 16.88 -94.57 123.56
CA ALA A 320 16.96 -93.73 124.75
C ALA A 320 15.94 -94.12 125.83
N VAL A 321 14.72 -94.51 125.43
CA VAL A 321 13.69 -95.01 126.35
C VAL A 321 14.13 -96.33 127.02
N GLU A 322 14.67 -97.28 126.27
CA GLU A 322 15.17 -98.55 126.85
C GLU A 322 16.41 -98.34 127.74
N GLN A 323 17.34 -97.47 127.36
CA GLN A 323 18.47 -97.11 128.24
C GLN A 323 18.01 -96.46 129.54
N SER A 324 17.00 -95.58 129.50
CA SER A 324 16.42 -94.96 130.69
C SER A 324 15.79 -96.00 131.65
N LYS A 325 15.09 -97.01 131.11
CA LYS A 325 14.58 -98.15 131.91
C LYS A 325 15.71 -98.95 132.55
N ALA A 326 16.78 -99.24 131.80
CA ALA A 326 17.92 -100.01 132.29
C ALA A 326 18.62 -99.31 133.47
N VAL A 327 19.02 -98.03 133.27
CA VAL A 327 19.68 -97.19 134.29
C VAL A 327 18.82 -97.03 135.54
N LYS A 328 17.50 -96.93 135.40
CA LYS A 328 16.58 -96.91 136.55
C LYS A 328 16.66 -98.21 137.36
N SER A 329 16.58 -99.38 136.70
CA SER A 329 16.65 -100.68 137.40
C SER A 329 18.01 -100.94 138.07
N GLU A 330 19.08 -100.36 137.52
CA GLU A 330 20.44 -100.43 138.07
C GLU A 330 20.58 -99.52 139.30
N SER A 331 20.03 -98.30 139.22
CA SER A 331 19.98 -97.35 140.35
C SER A 331 19.19 -97.91 141.54
N GLU A 332 18.07 -98.60 141.29
CA GLU A 332 17.26 -99.24 142.33
C GLU A 332 18.03 -100.37 143.04
N LYS A 333 18.78 -101.19 142.30
CA LYS A 333 19.63 -102.27 142.86
C LYS A 333 20.78 -101.74 143.72
N GLU A 334 21.45 -100.67 143.30
CA GLU A 334 22.56 -100.11 144.05
C GLU A 334 22.07 -99.35 145.30
N ALA A 335 20.90 -98.71 145.26
CA ALA A 335 20.26 -98.15 146.45
C ALA A 335 19.94 -99.22 147.53
N ASP A 336 19.52 -100.42 147.11
CA ASP A 336 19.33 -101.58 148.01
C ASP A 336 20.63 -102.18 148.55
N ARG A 337 21.76 -101.89 147.89
CA ARG A 337 23.10 -102.34 148.30
C ARG A 337 23.69 -101.38 149.34
N VAL A 338 23.60 -100.07 149.09
CA VAL A 338 24.01 -99.02 150.02
C VAL A 338 23.26 -99.15 151.35
N ARG A 339 21.93 -99.36 151.33
CA ARG A 339 21.10 -99.52 152.55
C ARG A 339 21.57 -100.65 153.46
N ARG A 340 21.87 -101.84 152.92
CA ARG A 340 22.40 -102.97 153.71
C ARG A 340 23.75 -102.63 154.36
N SER A 341 24.68 -102.09 153.58
CA SER A 341 26.00 -101.69 154.08
C SER A 341 25.95 -100.62 155.18
N ALA A 342 24.88 -99.81 155.23
CA ALA A 342 24.68 -98.82 156.28
C ALA A 342 24.21 -99.43 157.61
N GLN A 343 23.40 -100.50 157.56
CA GLN A 343 22.94 -101.20 158.77
C GLN A 343 24.06 -102.03 159.41
N GLU A 344 24.91 -102.69 158.62
CA GLU A 344 26.04 -103.49 159.12
C GLU A 344 27.06 -102.59 159.87
N ARG A 345 27.49 -101.48 159.27
CA ARG A 345 28.40 -100.50 159.91
C ARG A 345 27.80 -99.76 161.11
N ALA A 346 26.47 -99.79 161.27
CA ALA A 346 25.81 -99.25 162.45
C ALA A 346 25.88 -100.23 163.64
N ALA A 347 25.83 -101.55 163.38
CA ALA A 347 25.92 -102.58 164.42
C ALA A 347 27.32 -102.62 165.06
N GLU A 348 28.39 -102.59 164.26
CA GLU A 348 29.78 -102.64 164.75
C GLU A 348 30.14 -101.50 165.72
N ARG A 349 29.52 -100.32 165.56
CA ARG A 349 29.83 -99.12 166.36
C ARG A 349 29.14 -99.07 167.73
N VAL A 350 28.15 -99.91 167.99
CA VAL A 350 27.35 -99.84 169.23
C VAL A 350 27.92 -100.71 170.37
N GLN A 351 28.63 -101.80 170.07
CA GLN A 351 29.20 -102.67 171.12
C GLN A 351 30.24 -101.99 172.04
N PRO A 352 31.34 -101.40 171.55
CA PRO A 352 32.40 -100.91 172.45
C PRO A 352 31.93 -99.75 173.36
N LEU A 353 31.00 -98.91 172.87
CA LEU A 353 30.43 -97.81 173.64
C LEU A 353 29.54 -98.28 174.81
N ALA A 354 29.07 -99.53 174.82
CA ALA A 354 28.31 -100.08 175.94
C ALA A 354 29.21 -100.47 177.13
N GLU A 355 30.47 -100.81 176.88
CA GLU A 355 31.40 -101.28 177.91
C GLU A 355 32.04 -100.13 178.69
N GLU A 356 32.36 -99.00 178.04
CA GLU A 356 32.91 -97.81 178.70
C GLU A 356 31.94 -97.20 179.75
N VAL A 357 30.63 -97.21 179.46
CA VAL A 357 29.59 -96.71 180.39
C VAL A 357 29.53 -97.54 181.68
N ALA A 358 29.81 -98.85 181.60
CA ALA A 358 29.84 -99.75 182.76
C ALA A 358 31.10 -99.59 183.64
N ALA A 359 32.17 -98.99 183.11
CA ALA A 359 33.38 -98.66 183.87
C ALA A 359 33.20 -97.35 184.66
N LEU A 360 32.77 -96.28 183.98
CA LEU A 360 32.63 -94.93 184.57
C LEU A 360 31.65 -94.90 185.76
N THR A 361 30.60 -95.73 185.74
CA THR A 361 29.60 -95.80 186.82
C THR A 361 30.22 -96.18 188.18
N ARG A 362 31.28 -97.01 188.21
CA ARG A 362 31.92 -97.45 189.46
C ARG A 362 32.82 -96.39 190.09
N GLN A 363 33.28 -95.42 189.31
CA GLN A 363 34.20 -94.37 189.76
C GLN A 363 33.48 -93.20 190.44
N ARG A 364 32.17 -93.03 190.19
CA ARG A 364 31.33 -92.02 190.83
C ARG A 364 31.15 -92.27 192.32
N ASP A 365 30.99 -93.53 192.72
CA ASP A 365 30.55 -93.89 194.07
C ASP A 365 31.65 -93.74 195.14
N SER A 366 32.92 -93.52 194.74
CA SER A 366 34.04 -93.22 195.65
C SER A 366 34.27 -91.72 195.90
N ALA A 367 33.62 -90.81 195.17
CA ALA A 367 33.87 -89.37 195.27
C ALA A 367 32.93 -88.61 196.23
N GLY A 368 31.73 -89.16 196.50
CA GLY A 368 30.69 -88.48 197.28
C GLY A 368 30.97 -88.32 198.79
N SER A 369 31.89 -89.10 199.36
CA SER A 369 32.08 -89.19 200.82
C SER A 369 32.71 -87.95 201.47
N ASN A 370 33.25 -87.01 200.69
CA ASN A 370 34.11 -85.92 201.20
C ASN A 370 33.46 -84.52 201.21
N LEU A 371 32.15 -84.40 200.95
CA LEU A 371 31.43 -83.11 200.91
C LEU A 371 30.25 -83.00 201.90
N THR A 372 30.16 -83.90 202.88
CA THR A 372 29.04 -83.94 203.83
C THR A 372 29.16 -82.96 205.02
N ASP A 373 30.37 -82.64 205.52
CA ASP A 373 30.48 -81.87 206.79
C ASP A 373 31.63 -80.84 206.91
N LEU A 374 32.10 -80.26 205.79
CA LEU A 374 32.80 -78.95 205.75
C LEU A 374 32.37 -78.17 204.49
N ARG A 375 31.10 -77.80 204.27
CA ARG A 375 30.06 -77.28 205.17
C ARG A 375 30.41 -75.92 205.79
N ARG A 376 29.75 -74.88 205.26
CA ARG A 376 29.26 -73.72 206.04
C ARG A 376 30.32 -72.83 206.72
N GLN A 377 31.33 -72.38 205.98
CA GLN A 377 32.11 -71.20 206.35
C GLN A 377 32.60 -70.41 205.11
N LEU A 378 32.11 -69.17 205.01
CA LEU A 378 32.73 -67.94 204.49
C LEU A 378 33.90 -68.09 203.50
N GLY A 379 33.91 -67.52 202.30
CA GLY A 379 33.03 -66.51 201.68
C GLY A 379 33.84 -65.36 201.05
N LEU A 380 33.16 -64.41 200.39
CA LEU A 380 33.67 -63.11 199.89
C LEU A 380 34.71 -63.13 198.74
N MET A 381 34.23 -63.02 197.50
CA MET A 381 34.55 -61.87 196.62
C MET A 381 33.66 -61.87 195.37
N ALA A 382 33.12 -60.68 195.02
CA ALA A 382 32.40 -60.24 193.80
C ALA A 382 31.34 -61.17 193.14
N GLY A 383 30.21 -60.68 192.61
CA GLY A 383 29.72 -59.30 192.50
C GLY A 383 29.52 -58.89 191.03
N ASP A 384 28.27 -58.54 190.69
CA ASP A 384 27.82 -57.77 189.52
C ASP A 384 28.07 -58.39 188.11
N ASP A 385 27.44 -57.94 187.02
CA ASP A 385 25.99 -57.78 186.74
C ASP A 385 25.78 -57.83 185.19
N GLU A 386 24.53 -58.02 184.74
CA GLU A 386 24.00 -57.87 183.35
C GLU A 386 24.64 -58.60 182.13
N GLY A 387 23.79 -58.95 181.15
CA GLY A 387 24.16 -59.23 179.75
C GLY A 387 24.40 -60.72 179.37
N GLY A 388 23.67 -61.33 178.44
CA GLY A 388 22.56 -60.85 177.61
C GLY A 388 21.68 -62.00 177.06
N PRO A 389 20.56 -61.71 176.35
CA PRO A 389 19.37 -62.56 176.41
C PRO A 389 19.04 -63.48 175.20
N VAL A 390 17.96 -64.23 175.44
CA VAL A 390 17.19 -65.21 174.66
C VAL A 390 16.44 -64.60 173.43
N GLU A 391 15.63 -65.43 172.74
CA GLU A 391 14.55 -65.20 171.72
C GLU A 391 14.94 -65.47 170.23
N TRP A 392 14.14 -66.12 169.36
CA TRP A 392 12.90 -66.96 169.48
C TRP A 392 12.72 -67.91 168.24
N PRO A 393 11.77 -68.89 168.24
CA PRO A 393 11.60 -69.89 167.16
C PRO A 393 10.43 -69.62 166.18
N ALA A 394 10.45 -70.17 164.94
CA ALA A 394 9.27 -70.25 164.06
C ALA A 394 9.33 -71.25 162.86
N LEU A 395 8.26 -72.06 162.74
CA LEU A 395 7.46 -72.49 161.56
C LEU A 395 8.00 -72.51 160.10
N GLY A 396 7.71 -73.62 159.39
CA GLY A 396 7.72 -73.78 157.92
C GLY A 396 8.07 -75.23 157.50
N ALA A 397 7.17 -76.14 157.09
CA ALA A 397 6.23 -76.16 155.96
C ALA A 397 6.93 -76.02 154.58
N SER A 398 6.71 -76.88 153.57
CA SER A 398 5.78 -78.01 153.43
C SER A 398 6.15 -78.99 152.29
N ALA A 399 6.18 -80.30 152.61
CA ALA A 399 5.73 -81.46 151.80
C ALA A 399 6.31 -81.73 150.38
N PRO A 400 6.09 -82.95 149.80
CA PRO A 400 6.78 -83.41 148.58
C PRO A 400 5.88 -83.60 147.33
N LYS A 401 6.53 -84.04 146.24
CA LYS A 401 6.01 -84.57 144.94
C LYS A 401 5.62 -83.54 143.86
N SER A 402 5.59 -84.10 142.64
CA SER A 402 5.01 -83.59 141.38
C SER A 402 5.94 -82.76 140.47
N ALA A 403 6.05 -83.24 139.23
CA ALA A 403 6.37 -82.45 138.03
C ALA A 403 5.02 -81.89 137.45
N PRO A 404 4.95 -81.25 136.26
CA PRO A 404 5.98 -80.90 135.27
C PRO A 404 5.86 -79.45 134.71
N ILE A 405 6.49 -79.18 133.56
CA ILE A 405 6.12 -78.15 132.54
C ILE A 405 6.40 -76.65 132.88
N VAL A 406 6.56 -75.70 131.93
CA VAL A 406 7.35 -75.61 130.66
C VAL A 406 7.32 -74.15 130.14
N ILE A 407 8.00 -73.85 129.01
CA ILE A 407 7.74 -72.74 128.04
C ILE A 407 8.45 -71.37 128.24
N ASN A 408 9.20 -70.96 127.20
CA ASN A 408 9.42 -69.58 126.69
C ASN A 408 10.16 -68.51 127.57
N LYS A 409 10.72 -67.41 127.02
CA LYS A 409 10.80 -66.88 125.62
C LYS A 409 11.96 -65.85 125.47
N GLN A 410 12.31 -65.54 124.21
CA GLN A 410 12.83 -64.23 123.74
C GLN A 410 14.27 -63.84 124.16
N ARG A 411 15.00 -62.92 123.48
CA ARG A 411 14.65 -61.97 122.37
C ARG A 411 15.89 -61.52 121.56
N GLU A 412 15.64 -60.95 120.37
CA GLU A 412 16.52 -60.08 119.54
C GLU A 412 17.92 -60.63 119.07
N GLY A 413 18.50 -60.21 117.93
CA GLY A 413 17.99 -59.35 116.85
C GLY A 413 18.96 -59.28 115.62
N SER A 414 18.46 -58.75 114.49
CA SER A 414 19.04 -57.66 113.62
C SER A 414 20.58 -57.54 113.42
N ASP A 415 21.15 -57.11 112.30
CA ASP A 415 20.73 -56.50 111.00
C ASP A 415 21.99 -56.42 110.08
N LEU A 416 22.08 -56.16 108.76
CA LEU A 416 21.26 -55.80 107.58
C LEU A 416 21.89 -56.55 106.35
N ASP A 417 21.27 -56.82 105.19
CA ASP A 417 20.89 -55.96 104.03
C ASP A 417 22.02 -55.12 103.36
N ARG A 418 21.97 -55.02 102.02
CA ARG A 418 22.79 -54.21 101.07
C ARG A 418 24.26 -54.63 100.86
N THR A 419 24.89 -54.42 99.68
CA THR A 419 24.47 -53.72 98.44
C THR A 419 25.13 -54.31 97.19
N GLN A 420 24.50 -54.13 96.02
CA GLN A 420 25.09 -53.92 94.66
C GLN A 420 26.38 -54.67 94.24
N GLN A 421 26.30 -55.38 93.10
CA GLN A 421 26.94 -54.89 91.85
C GLN A 421 26.49 -55.70 90.61
N LEU A 422 26.15 -54.98 89.54
CA LEU A 422 25.93 -55.48 88.18
C LEU A 422 26.80 -54.65 87.23
N PRO A 423 27.40 -55.28 86.21
CA PRO A 423 27.51 -54.67 84.90
C PRO A 423 26.93 -55.58 83.82
N VAL A 424 26.07 -55.02 82.94
CA VAL A 424 25.61 -55.69 81.72
C VAL A 424 25.95 -54.80 80.53
N ILE A 425 26.84 -55.29 79.66
CA ILE A 425 27.00 -54.77 78.29
C ILE A 425 27.31 -55.95 77.34
N ARG A 426 26.27 -56.56 76.78
CA ARG A 426 26.10 -56.83 75.34
C ARG A 426 24.76 -57.49 75.05
#